data_AF-A0A7S3CAQ4-F1
#
_entry.id   AF-A0A7S3CAQ4-F1
#
_cell.length_a   1.000
_cell.length_b   1.000
_cell.length_c   1.000
_cell.angle_alpha   90.00
_cell.angle_beta   90.00
_cell.angle_gamma   90.00
#
_symmetry.space_group_name_H-M   'P 1'
#
loop_
_entity.id
_entity.type
_entity.pdbx_description
1 polymer ?
#
loop_
_entity_poly.entity_id
_entity_poly.type
_entity_poly.pdbx_seq_one_letter_code
_entity_poly.pdbx_strand_id
1 'polypeptide(L)'
;DSGSDQLATKGKLLSLELVRCLLQCAGDVFVGHDRFNECIKQYLCLSLLKNASSILSPTYQLSASIFSLLVEKCRRTLKSQFSVFFPMIFLKPLESNQFQTTKGMITSYDLYSQWVVLFRCLYHLCCNKQVLSDIFVNYDCDLNESNLYERLVAGLVRGVQGG
;
A
#
# COMPACT_ATOMS: atom_id res chain seq x y z
N ASP A 1 28.99 8.36 11.56
CA ASP A 1 27.72 8.68 10.86
C ASP A 1 27.04 7.53 10.13
N SER A 2 27.73 6.64 9.40
CA SER A 2 27.06 5.50 8.73
C SER A 2 26.40 4.48 9.69
N GLY A 3 26.89 4.34 10.92
CA GLY A 3 26.34 3.41 11.92
C GLY A 3 25.02 3.89 12.55
N SER A 4 24.83 5.20 12.75
CA SER A 4 23.58 5.76 13.29
C SER A 4 22.43 5.63 12.29
N ASP A 5 22.71 5.81 11.01
CA ASP A 5 21.71 5.71 9.93
C ASP A 5 21.21 4.27 9.74
N GLN A 6 22.10 3.29 9.89
CA GLN A 6 21.70 1.88 9.86
C GLN A 6 20.84 1.50 11.07
N LEU A 7 21.16 1.99 12.26
CA LEU A 7 20.36 1.74 13.45
C LEU A 7 18.97 2.37 13.33
N ALA A 8 18.89 3.61 12.84
CA ALA A 8 17.62 4.29 12.59
C ALA A 8 16.76 3.53 11.57
N THR A 9 17.37 3.00 10.51
CA THR A 9 16.67 2.19 9.50
C THR A 9 16.14 0.89 10.09
N LYS A 10 16.93 0.18 10.89
CA LYS A 10 16.48 -1.05 11.58
C LYS A 10 15.35 -0.76 12.57
N GLY A 11 15.45 0.32 13.34
CA GLY A 11 14.39 0.76 14.25
C GLY A 11 13.08 1.04 13.51
N LYS A 12 13.16 1.74 12.37
CA LYS A 12 12.01 2.01 11.51
C LYS A 12 11.35 0.74 10.97
N LEU A 13 12.13 -0.24 10.51
CA LEU A 13 11.60 -1.53 10.04
C LEU A 13 10.91 -2.29 11.17
N LEU A 14 11.52 -2.33 12.35
CA LEU A 14 10.92 -2.96 13.52
C LEU A 14 9.59 -2.29 13.92
N SER A 15 9.54 -0.96 13.95
CA SER A 15 8.30 -0.24 14.26
C SER A 15 7.19 -0.55 13.26
N LEU A 16 7.49 -0.59 11.96
CA LEU A 16 6.50 -0.95 10.93
C LEU A 16 6.03 -2.40 11.07
N GLU A 17 6.94 -3.33 11.37
CA GLU A 17 6.57 -4.73 11.63
C GLU A 17 5.64 -4.87 12.84
N LEU A 18 5.92 -4.18 13.94
CA LEU A 18 5.05 -4.18 15.12
C LEU A 18 3.66 -3.62 14.81
N VAL A 19 3.57 -2.54 14.02
CA VAL A 19 2.29 -1.98 13.57
C VAL A 19 1.55 -2.97 12.67
N ARG A 20 2.24 -3.64 11.75
CA ARG A 20 1.65 -4.68 10.90
C ARG A 20 1.04 -5.81 11.73
N CYS A 21 1.81 -6.34 12.68
CA CYS A 21 1.35 -7.40 13.59
C CYS A 21 0.15 -6.96 14.42
N LEU A 22 0.17 -5.73 14.96
CA LEU A 22 -0.95 -5.17 15.72
C LEU A 22 -2.23 -5.13 14.87
N LEU A 23 -2.15 -4.63 13.63
CA LEU A 23 -3.29 -4.55 12.73
C LEU A 23 -3.80 -5.92 12.28
N GLN A 24 -2.90 -6.88 12.08
CA GLN A 24 -3.26 -8.24 11.72
C GLN A 24 -4.04 -8.93 12.84
N CYS A 25 -3.65 -8.71 14.09
CA CYS A 25 -4.32 -9.24 15.28
C CYS A 25 -5.54 -8.42 15.73
N ALA A 26 -5.72 -7.20 15.22
CA ALA A 26 -6.80 -6.32 15.62
C ALA A 26 -8.17 -6.88 15.19
N GLY A 27 -9.04 -7.10 16.17
CA GLY A 27 -10.45 -7.46 15.97
C GLY A 27 -11.34 -6.24 15.68
N ASP A 28 -12.59 -6.51 15.28
CA ASP A 28 -13.53 -5.50 14.78
C ASP A 28 -13.84 -4.40 15.80
N VAL A 29 -13.90 -4.74 17.10
CA VAL A 29 -14.14 -3.75 18.18
C VAL A 29 -13.01 -2.71 18.23
N PHE A 30 -11.76 -3.15 18.10
CA PHE A 30 -10.61 -2.26 18.16
C PHE A 30 -10.52 -1.41 16.88
N VAL A 31 -10.71 -2.02 15.72
CA VAL A 31 -10.73 -1.33 14.41
C VAL A 31 -11.86 -0.31 14.32
N GLY A 32 -13.04 -0.62 14.88
CA GLY A 32 -14.19 0.26 14.90
C GLY A 32 -14.07 1.45 15.87
N HIS A 33 -13.09 1.46 16.77
CA HIS A 33 -12.99 2.49 17.80
C HIS A 33 -12.52 3.84 17.24
N ASP A 34 -13.26 4.92 17.49
CA ASP A 34 -13.00 6.24 16.90
C ASP A 34 -11.58 6.75 17.18
N ARG A 35 -11.13 6.67 18.43
CA ARG A 35 -9.76 7.07 18.80
C ARG A 35 -8.69 6.31 18.02
N PHE A 36 -8.91 5.04 17.72
CA PHE A 36 -7.98 4.25 16.93
C PHE A 36 -7.97 4.71 15.47
N ASN A 37 -9.16 4.94 14.90
CA ASN A 37 -9.31 5.47 13.55
C ASN A 37 -8.66 6.85 13.39
N GLU A 38 -8.82 7.75 14.38
CA GLU A 38 -8.14 9.05 14.39
C GLU A 38 -6.63 8.92 14.46
N CYS A 39 -6.11 8.00 15.28
CA CYS A 39 -4.66 7.72 15.31
C CYS A 39 -4.14 7.22 13.94
N ILE A 40 -4.90 6.38 13.24
CA ILE A 40 -4.52 5.93 11.90
C ILE A 40 -4.44 7.13 10.94
N LYS A 41 -5.50 7.95 10.89
CA LYS A 41 -5.59 9.11 10.01
C LYS A 41 -4.46 10.12 10.26
N GLN A 42 -4.21 10.45 11.52
CA GLN A 42 -3.26 11.50 11.90
C GLN A 42 -1.80 11.06 11.79
N TYR A 43 -1.49 9.82 12.18
CA TYR A 43 -0.09 9.39 12.34
C TYR A 43 0.32 8.34 11.32
N LEU A 44 -0.43 7.24 11.22
CA LEU A 44 -0.01 6.09 10.44
C LEU A 44 -0.04 6.39 8.95
N CYS A 45 -1.13 6.97 8.46
CA CYS A 45 -1.32 7.31 7.05
C CYS A 45 -0.17 8.16 6.47
N LEU A 46 0.22 9.22 7.17
CA LEU A 46 1.35 10.07 6.77
C LEU A 46 2.69 9.30 6.82
N SER A 47 2.88 8.44 7.81
CA SER A 47 4.08 7.59 7.92
C SER A 47 4.22 6.65 6.74
N LEU A 48 3.13 5.99 6.33
CA LEU A 48 3.12 5.07 5.17
C LEU A 48 3.47 5.80 3.88
N LEU A 49 2.91 6.99 3.65
CA LEU A 49 3.23 7.80 2.47
C LEU A 49 4.71 8.20 2.41
N LYS A 50 5.30 8.60 3.53
CA LYS A 50 6.74 8.93 3.60
C LYS A 50 7.63 7.73 3.26
N ASN A 51 7.13 6.52 3.43
CA ASN A 51 7.82 5.27 3.11
C ASN A 51 7.50 4.77 1.69
N ALA A 52 6.55 5.40 1.00
CA ALA A 52 6.10 5.01 -0.33
C ALA A 52 6.95 5.62 -1.46
N SER A 53 8.10 6.23 -1.14
CA SER A 53 8.94 6.95 -2.11
C SER A 53 9.69 6.03 -3.07
N SER A 54 10.03 4.81 -2.64
CA SER A 54 10.73 3.82 -3.46
C SER A 54 10.23 2.41 -3.17
N ILE A 55 9.73 1.73 -4.19
CA ILE A 55 9.28 0.34 -4.12
C ILE A 55 10.41 -0.64 -3.75
N LEU A 56 11.67 -0.24 -3.97
CA LEU A 56 12.87 -0.98 -3.61
C LEU A 56 13.08 -1.07 -2.10
N SER A 57 12.52 -0.14 -1.33
CA SER A 57 12.80 -0.04 0.09
C SER A 57 12.07 -1.14 0.86
N PRO A 58 12.73 -1.83 1.81
CA PRO A 58 12.04 -2.72 2.75
C PRO A 58 10.94 -1.98 3.54
N THR A 59 11.09 -0.67 3.74
CA THR A 59 10.05 0.16 4.38
C THR A 59 8.80 0.32 3.52
N TYR A 60 8.95 0.35 2.19
CA TYR A 60 7.81 0.33 1.27
C TYR A 60 7.06 -0.99 1.37
N GLN A 61 7.77 -2.13 1.36
CA GLN A 61 7.14 -3.45 1.41
C GLN A 61 6.26 -3.64 2.66
N LEU A 62 6.75 -3.19 3.81
CA LEU A 62 5.97 -3.16 5.04
C LEU A 62 4.82 -2.17 4.96
N SER A 63 5.04 -0.99 4.38
CA SER A 63 4.00 0.02 4.25
C SER A 63 2.86 -0.43 3.34
N ALA A 64 3.17 -1.11 2.23
CA ALA A 64 2.20 -1.74 1.34
C ALA A 64 1.41 -2.85 2.05
N SER A 65 2.09 -3.68 2.84
CA SER A 65 1.45 -4.74 3.64
C SER A 65 0.51 -4.16 4.71
N ILE A 66 0.94 -3.12 5.42
CA ILE A 66 0.12 -2.40 6.40
C ILE A 66 -1.09 -1.75 5.70
N PHE A 67 -0.86 -1.08 4.57
CA PHE A 67 -1.93 -0.44 3.82
C PHE A 67 -2.95 -1.46 3.32
N SER A 68 -2.53 -2.64 2.88
CA SER A 68 -3.44 -3.75 2.53
C SER A 68 -4.35 -4.15 3.71
N LEU A 69 -3.80 -4.25 4.92
CA LEU A 69 -4.60 -4.55 6.13
C LEU A 69 -5.58 -3.41 6.45
N LEU A 70 -5.18 -2.16 6.26
CA LEU A 70 -6.07 -1.01 6.42
C LEU A 70 -7.21 -1.06 5.39
N VAL A 71 -6.93 -1.36 4.12
CA VAL A 71 -7.97 -1.51 3.10
C VAL A 71 -8.94 -2.63 3.47
N GLU A 72 -8.43 -3.76 3.93
CA GLU A 72 -9.26 -4.87 4.35
C GLU A 72 -10.13 -4.53 5.56
N LYS A 73 -9.58 -3.90 6.61
CA LYS A 73 -10.27 -3.74 7.90
C LYS A 73 -10.96 -2.38 8.09
N CYS A 74 -10.40 -1.30 7.52
CA CYS A 74 -10.76 0.09 7.83
C CYS A 74 -11.39 0.86 6.65
N ARG A 75 -11.75 0.20 5.54
CA ARG A 75 -12.29 0.86 4.33
C ARG A 75 -13.51 1.74 4.52
N ARG A 76 -14.36 1.45 5.51
CA ARG A 76 -15.52 2.28 5.81
C ARG A 76 -15.14 3.59 6.50
N THR A 77 -14.11 3.58 7.35
CA THR A 77 -13.70 4.74 8.17
C THR A 77 -12.64 5.61 7.49
N LEU A 78 -11.91 5.06 6.53
CA LEU A 78 -10.78 5.72 5.86
C LEU A 78 -11.02 6.06 4.38
N LYS A 79 -12.29 6.22 3.94
CA LYS A 79 -12.63 6.49 2.53
C LYS A 79 -11.79 7.62 1.91
N SER A 80 -11.83 8.82 2.49
CA SER A 80 -11.08 9.98 1.99
C SER A 80 -9.57 9.75 1.95
N GLN A 81 -9.04 9.02 2.94
CA GLN A 81 -7.62 8.70 2.99
C GLN A 81 -7.21 7.75 1.86
N PHE A 82 -8.06 6.77 1.53
CA PHE A 82 -7.77 5.80 0.49
C PHE A 82 -7.82 6.39 -0.91
N SER A 83 -8.71 7.36 -1.17
CA SER A 83 -8.70 8.13 -2.42
C SER A 83 -7.30 8.70 -2.72
N VAL A 84 -6.61 9.17 -1.69
CA VAL A 84 -5.28 9.79 -1.81
C VAL A 84 -4.17 8.74 -1.78
N PHE A 85 -4.23 7.76 -0.88
CA PHE A 85 -3.11 6.85 -0.61
C PHE A 85 -3.07 5.64 -1.53
N PHE A 86 -4.22 5.15 -1.97
CA PHE A 86 -4.29 3.99 -2.85
C PHE A 86 -3.55 4.24 -4.18
N PRO A 87 -3.72 5.40 -4.85
CA PRO A 87 -2.90 5.73 -6.00
C PRO A 87 -1.41 5.76 -5.69
N MET A 88 -0.99 6.31 -4.54
CA MET A 88 0.43 6.47 -4.24
C MET A 88 1.12 5.15 -3.91
N ILE A 89 0.44 4.24 -3.21
CA ILE A 89 1.03 3.00 -2.72
C ILE A 89 0.85 1.86 -3.72
N PHE A 90 -0.29 1.74 -4.39
CA PHE A 90 -0.57 0.59 -5.26
C PHE A 90 -0.60 0.92 -6.75
N LEU A 91 -1.22 2.04 -7.16
CA LEU A 91 -1.36 2.35 -8.59
C LEU A 91 -0.09 2.93 -9.18
N LYS A 92 0.58 3.86 -8.51
CA LYS A 92 1.79 4.52 -9.00
C LYS A 92 2.85 3.51 -9.42
N PRO A 93 3.17 2.44 -8.66
CA PRO A 93 4.07 1.39 -9.14
C PRO A 93 3.58 0.67 -10.40
N LEU A 94 2.28 0.37 -10.52
CA LEU A 94 1.67 -0.29 -11.69
C LEU A 94 1.61 0.62 -12.92
N GLU A 95 1.47 1.92 -12.71
CA GLU A 95 1.31 2.95 -13.75
C GLU A 95 2.65 3.52 -14.21
N SER A 96 3.65 3.52 -13.33
CA SER A 96 4.99 3.98 -13.67
C SER A 96 5.67 2.90 -14.51
N ASN A 97 6.06 3.23 -15.73
CA ASN A 97 6.88 2.39 -16.62
C ASN A 97 8.33 2.20 -16.08
N GLN A 98 8.50 1.91 -14.79
CA GLN A 98 9.80 1.64 -14.17
C GLN A 98 10.41 0.30 -14.59
N PHE A 99 9.78 -0.41 -15.53
CA PHE A 99 10.46 -1.41 -16.35
C PHE A 99 11.57 -0.78 -17.24
N GLN A 100 11.60 0.54 -17.40
CA GLN A 100 12.74 1.25 -17.97
C GLN A 100 13.89 1.31 -16.97
N THR A 101 14.75 0.31 -17.11
CA THR A 101 16.15 0.24 -16.71
C THR A 101 16.84 1.61 -16.73
N THR A 102 16.76 2.32 -15.60
CA THR A 102 17.56 3.53 -15.40
C THR A 102 19.01 3.06 -15.23
N LYS A 103 19.78 3.03 -16.34
CA LYS A 103 21.26 2.97 -16.48
C LYS A 103 22.07 2.77 -15.18
N GLY A 104 21.77 1.70 -14.46
CA GLY A 104 22.17 1.47 -13.09
C GLY A 104 21.65 0.08 -12.72
N MET A 105 22.55 -0.74 -12.18
CA MET A 105 22.38 -2.18 -12.03
C MET A 105 21.28 -2.52 -11.01
N ILE A 106 20.01 -2.50 -11.43
CA ILE A 106 18.93 -3.17 -10.71
C ILE A 106 18.89 -4.60 -11.24
N THR A 107 19.14 -5.57 -10.37
CA THR A 107 19.14 -6.98 -10.80
C THR A 107 17.71 -7.45 -11.05
N SER A 108 17.56 -8.46 -11.91
CA SER A 108 16.27 -9.13 -12.13
C SER A 108 15.66 -9.68 -10.82
N TYR A 109 16.50 -10.03 -9.85
CA TYR A 109 16.09 -10.47 -8.52
C TYR A 109 15.48 -9.32 -7.69
N ASP A 110 16.11 -8.15 -7.69
CA ASP A 110 15.59 -6.98 -6.98
C ASP A 110 14.21 -6.61 -7.54
N LEU A 111 14.07 -6.59 -8.87
CA LEU A 111 12.80 -6.32 -9.55
C LEU A 111 11.73 -7.34 -9.18
N TYR A 112 12.07 -8.63 -9.19
CA TYR A 112 11.15 -9.69 -8.76
C TYR A 112 10.67 -9.48 -7.32
N SER A 113 11.57 -9.15 -6.38
CA SER A 113 11.23 -8.94 -4.97
C SER A 113 10.25 -7.77 -4.74
N GLN A 114 10.34 -6.73 -5.57
CA GLN A 114 9.48 -5.53 -5.51
C GLN A 114 8.03 -5.85 -5.85
N TRP A 115 7.84 -6.56 -6.96
CA TRP A 115 6.53 -6.88 -7.50
C TRP A 115 5.83 -7.96 -6.69
N VAL A 116 6.56 -8.90 -6.09
CA VAL A 116 5.99 -9.97 -5.28
C VAL A 116 5.15 -9.43 -4.12
N VAL A 117 5.67 -8.46 -3.35
CA VAL A 117 4.92 -7.93 -2.19
C VAL A 117 3.69 -7.14 -2.64
N LEU A 118 3.84 -6.28 -3.65
CA LEU A 118 2.73 -5.51 -4.22
C LEU A 118 1.63 -6.45 -4.73
N PHE A 119 1.98 -7.41 -5.60
CA PHE A 119 1.02 -8.36 -6.14
C PHE A 119 0.43 -9.28 -5.08
N ARG A 120 1.17 -9.66 -4.03
CA ARG A 120 0.61 -10.42 -2.90
C ARG A 120 -0.46 -9.61 -2.18
N CYS A 121 -0.22 -8.32 -1.93
CA CYS A 121 -1.20 -7.43 -1.31
C CYS A 121 -2.43 -7.30 -2.21
N LEU A 122 -2.24 -7.00 -3.49
CA LEU A 122 -3.34 -6.85 -4.45
C LEU A 122 -4.13 -8.14 -4.62
N TYR A 123 -3.47 -9.29 -4.72
CA TYR A 123 -4.11 -10.60 -4.78
C TYR A 123 -4.98 -10.85 -3.55
N HIS A 124 -4.46 -10.56 -2.35
CA HIS A 124 -5.21 -10.67 -1.10
C HIS A 124 -6.48 -9.81 -1.12
N LEU A 125 -6.38 -8.55 -1.56
CA LEU A 125 -7.54 -7.66 -1.69
C LEU A 125 -8.54 -8.17 -2.75
N CYS A 126 -8.05 -8.64 -3.90
CA CYS A 126 -8.88 -9.14 -4.99
C CYS A 126 -9.65 -10.43 -4.64
N CYS A 127 -9.09 -11.26 -3.76
CA CYS A 127 -9.79 -12.45 -3.24
C CYS A 127 -11.03 -12.09 -2.40
N ASN A 128 -11.11 -10.86 -1.88
CA ASN A 128 -12.27 -10.38 -1.13
C ASN A 128 -13.21 -9.56 -2.04
N LYS A 129 -14.27 -10.22 -2.53
CA LYS A 129 -15.28 -9.60 -3.41
C LYS A 129 -15.91 -8.33 -2.81
N GLN A 130 -16.07 -8.27 -1.49
CA GLN A 130 -16.64 -7.09 -0.83
C GLN A 130 -15.68 -5.91 -0.88
N VAL A 131 -14.37 -6.14 -0.72
CA VAL A 131 -13.36 -5.07 -0.85
C VAL A 131 -13.39 -4.47 -2.25
N LEU A 132 -13.43 -5.32 -3.29
CA LEU A 132 -13.51 -4.88 -4.68
C LEU A 132 -14.78 -4.07 -4.97
N SER A 133 -15.93 -4.56 -4.49
CA SER A 133 -17.21 -3.84 -4.61
C SER A 133 -17.16 -2.49 -3.91
N ASP A 134 -16.61 -2.45 -2.68
CA ASP A 134 -16.50 -1.22 -1.90
C ASP A 134 -15.56 -0.22 -2.59
N ILE A 135 -14.47 -0.65 -3.25
CA ILE A 135 -13.61 0.25 -4.03
C ILE A 135 -14.39 0.83 -5.21
N PHE A 136 -15.04 -0.01 -6.02
CA PHE A 136 -15.81 0.44 -7.18
C PHE A 136 -16.91 1.45 -6.81
N VAL A 137 -17.75 1.09 -5.83
CA VAL A 137 -18.86 1.96 -5.39
C VAL A 137 -18.36 3.27 -4.81
N ASN A 138 -17.24 3.27 -4.08
CA ASN A 138 -16.78 4.46 -3.39
C ASN A 138 -15.97 5.42 -4.27
N TYR A 139 -15.30 4.95 -5.33
CA TYR A 139 -14.35 5.76 -6.09
C TYR A 139 -14.56 5.80 -7.60
N ASP A 140 -15.35 4.89 -8.16
CA ASP A 140 -15.66 4.86 -9.61
C ASP A 140 -17.12 5.28 -9.87
N CYS A 141 -18.01 5.06 -8.90
CA CYS A 141 -19.40 5.53 -8.96
C CYS A 141 -19.60 6.95 -8.38
N ASP A 142 -18.55 7.59 -7.87
CA ASP A 142 -18.58 8.97 -7.37
C ASP A 142 -17.88 9.89 -8.38
N LEU A 143 -18.62 10.85 -8.94
CA LEU A 143 -18.13 11.74 -10.01
C LEU A 143 -16.95 12.63 -9.57
N ASN A 144 -16.70 12.76 -8.27
CA ASN A 144 -15.61 13.58 -7.73
C ASN A 144 -14.34 12.78 -7.39
N GLU A 145 -14.37 11.45 -7.57
CA GLU A 145 -13.30 10.54 -7.18
C GLU A 145 -12.48 10.05 -8.39
N SER A 146 -11.39 9.32 -8.12
CA SER A 146 -10.33 9.05 -9.12
C SER A 146 -10.37 7.68 -9.79
N ASN A 147 -11.55 7.06 -9.95
CA ASN A 147 -11.77 5.77 -10.63
C ASN A 147 -10.73 4.70 -10.24
N LEU A 148 -10.60 4.45 -8.93
CA LEU A 148 -9.53 3.59 -8.40
C LEU A 148 -9.63 2.15 -8.90
N TYR A 149 -10.85 1.63 -9.05
CA TYR A 149 -11.07 0.26 -9.53
C TYR A 149 -10.65 0.13 -10.99
N GLU A 150 -11.11 1.03 -11.86
CA GLU A 150 -10.73 1.07 -13.28
C GLU A 150 -9.20 1.10 -13.44
N ARG A 151 -8.55 2.02 -12.73
CA ARG A 151 -7.09 2.19 -12.79
C ARG A 151 -6.33 0.98 -12.26
N LEU A 152 -6.83 0.32 -11.22
CA LEU A 152 -6.25 -0.92 -10.71
C LEU A 152 -6.29 -2.02 -11.79
N VAL A 153 -7.45 -2.22 -12.43
CA VAL A 153 -7.62 -3.22 -13.49
C VAL A 153 -6.68 -2.90 -14.66
N ALA A 154 -6.65 -1.64 -15.12
CA ALA A 154 -5.77 -1.20 -16.19
C ALA A 154 -4.28 -1.38 -15.84
N GLY A 155 -3.88 -1.08 -14.61
CA GLY A 155 -2.53 -1.29 -14.09
C GLY A 155 -2.12 -2.77 -14.09
N LEU A 156 -3.01 -3.65 -13.63
CA LEU A 156 -2.77 -5.10 -13.62
C LEU A 156 -2.65 -5.68 -15.05
N VAL A 157 -3.52 -5.25 -15.97
CA VAL A 157 -3.48 -5.69 -17.37
C VAL A 157 -2.15 -5.32 -18.03
N ARG A 158 -1.68 -4.07 -17.84
CA ARG A 158 -0.37 -3.64 -18.34
C ARG A 158 0.78 -4.45 -17.75
N GLY A 159 0.72 -4.77 -16.45
CA GLY A 159 1.74 -5.59 -15.78
C GLY A 159 1.87 -7.00 -16.37
N VAL A 160 0.78 -7.60 -16.85
CA VAL A 160 0.77 -8.95 -17.45
C VAL A 160 1.19 -8.93 -18.92
N GLN A 161 0.85 -7.87 -19.66
CA GLN A 161 1.13 -7.78 -21.10
C GLN A 161 2.61 -7.52 -21.43
N GLY A 162 3.44 -7.22 -20.43
CA GLY A 162 4.84 -6.85 -20.61
C GLY A 162 4.95 -5.46 -21.23
N GLY A 163 5.31 -4.47 -20.42
CA GLY A 163 5.66 -3.14 -20.93
C GLY A 163 6.86 -3.18 -21.88
#